data_AF-A0A7C5U6R7-F1
#
_entry.id   AF-A0A7C5U6R7-F1
#
_cell.length_a   1.000
_cell.length_b   1.000
_cell.length_c   1.000
_cell.angle_alpha   90.00
_cell.angle_beta   90.00
_cell.angle_gamma   90.00
#
_symmetry.space_group_name_H-M   'P 1'
#
loop_
_entity.id
_entity.type
_entity.pdbx_description
1 polymer ?
#
loop_
_entity_poly.entity_id
_entity_poly.type
_entity_poly.pdbx_seq_one_letter_code
_entity_poly.pdbx_strand_id
1 'polypeptide(L)'
;MAGPLNTLLLYRGVLVVLLGIVVYFLVSGFGPLLTSPRISLDVLDWKGGGWAGYRLGYAGTVMLVIAQAYLFRPRILNKLILLNMHCYLTTAGGTLILLHSGFPYSFTYWNFHERIYPSLGVYGLVGMQGLAAWMVLLLIASGFYGRYLYGKTRAFKKWHLFHSVFSAVLYVAGVIHLMLVVTLKHVSAV
;
A
#
# COMPACT_ATOMS: atom_id res chain seq x y z
N MET A 1 -19.13 -21.72 17.56
CA MET A 1 -18.28 -21.88 16.36
C MET A 1 -18.90 -21.04 15.24
N ALA A 2 -18.28 -19.93 14.85
CA ALA A 2 -18.81 -19.10 13.77
C ALA A 2 -18.60 -19.83 12.43
N GLY A 3 -19.67 -20.07 11.68
CA GLY A 3 -19.60 -20.77 10.39
C GLY A 3 -18.75 -20.02 9.35
N PRO A 4 -18.37 -20.68 8.23
CA PRO A 4 -17.52 -20.11 7.18
C PRO A 4 -18.09 -18.82 6.55
N LEU A 5 -19.42 -18.63 6.60
CA LEU A 5 -20.09 -17.41 6.12
C LEU A 5 -19.77 -16.17 6.99
N ASN A 6 -19.68 -16.35 8.31
CA ASN A 6 -19.39 -15.26 9.27
C ASN A 6 -17.95 -14.78 9.15
N THR A 7 -17.03 -15.70 8.81
CA THR A 7 -15.60 -15.38 8.64
C THR A 7 -15.36 -14.53 7.39
N LEU A 8 -16.07 -14.82 6.29
CA LEU A 8 -15.97 -14.05 5.05
C LEU A 8 -16.55 -12.63 5.20
N LEU A 9 -17.68 -12.50 5.90
CA LEU A 9 -18.28 -11.20 6.19
C LEU A 9 -17.40 -10.35 7.11
N LEU A 10 -16.83 -10.96 8.15
CA LEU A 10 -15.86 -10.30 9.03
C LEU A 10 -14.65 -9.78 8.26
N TYR A 11 -14.05 -10.62 7.39
CA TYR A 11 -12.91 -10.21 6.58
C TYR A 11 -13.22 -9.03 5.65
N ARG A 12 -14.40 -9.04 5.01
CA ARG A 12 -14.86 -7.93 4.18
C ARG A 12 -15.10 -6.66 5.00
N GLY A 13 -15.70 -6.79 6.18
CA GLY A 13 -15.91 -5.67 7.11
C GLY A 13 -14.59 -5.03 7.54
N VAL A 14 -13.62 -5.84 7.97
CA VAL A 14 -12.27 -5.36 8.34
C VAL A 14 -11.61 -4.65 7.17
N LEU A 15 -11.69 -5.21 5.97
CA LEU A 15 -11.07 -4.59 4.80
C LEU A 15 -11.71 -3.25 4.43
N VAL A 16 -13.05 -3.14 4.53
CA VAL A 16 -13.76 -1.86 4.32
C VAL A 16 -13.33 -0.82 5.36
N VAL A 17 -13.20 -1.22 6.62
CA VAL A 17 -12.72 -0.33 7.69
C VAL A 17 -11.28 0.14 7.40
N LEU A 18 -10.38 -0.78 7.06
CA LEU A 18 -8.99 -0.44 6.70
C LEU A 18 -8.95 0.51 5.49
N LEU A 19 -9.76 0.25 4.46
CA LEU A 19 -9.85 1.13 3.29
C LEU A 19 -10.36 2.52 3.67
N GLY A 20 -11.36 2.59 4.55
CA GLY A 20 -11.88 3.85 5.10
C GLY A 20 -10.82 4.63 5.87
N ILE A 21 -10.00 3.95 6.68
CA ILE A 21 -8.88 4.57 7.41
C ILE A 21 -7.82 5.11 6.44
N VAL A 22 -7.47 4.34 5.39
CA VAL A 22 -6.53 4.81 4.36
C VAL A 22 -7.09 6.06 3.66
N VAL A 23 -8.36 6.04 3.26
CA VAL A 23 -9.01 7.19 2.61
C VAL A 23 -9.04 8.40 3.53
N TYR A 24 -9.35 8.22 4.82
CA TYR A 24 -9.29 9.27 5.82
C TYR A 24 -7.91 9.94 5.85
N PHE A 25 -6.83 9.15 5.98
CA PHE A 25 -5.47 9.70 6.01
C PHE A 25 -5.05 10.34 4.69
N LEU A 26 -5.49 9.81 3.54
CA LEU A 26 -5.26 10.44 2.24
C LEU A 26 -5.91 11.82 2.17
N VAL A 27 -7.18 11.93 2.57
CA VAL A 27 -7.87 13.22 2.62
C VAL A 27 -7.18 14.19 3.58
N SER A 28 -6.78 13.73 4.77
CA SER A 28 -6.04 14.55 5.73
C SER A 28 -4.68 15.00 5.22
N GLY A 29 -3.98 14.16 4.44
CA GLY A 29 -2.69 14.45 3.82
C GLY A 29 -2.77 15.23 2.49
N PHE A 30 -3.95 15.59 2.01
CA PHE A 30 -4.10 16.21 0.69
C PHE A 30 -3.60 17.66 0.66
N GLY A 31 -3.84 18.44 1.72
CA GLY A 31 -3.49 19.87 1.78
C GLY A 31 -2.04 20.20 1.37
N PRO A 32 -1.02 19.51 1.93
CA PRO A 32 0.39 19.71 1.54
C PRO A 32 0.68 19.55 0.05
N LEU A 33 -0.10 18.78 -0.71
CA LEU A 33 0.10 18.66 -2.16
C LEU A 33 -0.16 19.98 -2.89
N LEU A 34 -1.11 20.78 -2.41
CA LEU A 34 -1.52 22.04 -3.01
C LEU A 34 -0.52 23.16 -2.77
N THR A 35 0.22 23.09 -1.66
CA THR A 35 1.18 24.12 -1.23
C THR A 35 2.64 23.72 -1.44
N SER A 36 2.88 22.50 -1.93
CA SER A 36 4.23 21.97 -2.11
C SER A 36 5.07 22.79 -3.11
N PRO A 37 6.33 23.12 -2.78
CA PRO A 37 7.26 23.83 -3.68
C PRO A 37 7.46 23.12 -5.01
N ARG A 38 8.09 23.81 -5.97
CA ARG A 38 8.52 23.19 -7.24
C ARG A 38 9.50 22.05 -6.95
N ILE A 39 9.32 20.95 -7.66
CA ILE A 39 10.16 19.75 -7.59
C ILE A 39 11.60 20.15 -7.91
N SER A 40 12.54 19.78 -7.04
CA SER A 40 13.96 19.86 -7.36
C SER A 40 14.38 18.64 -8.19
N LEU A 41 15.41 18.79 -9.03
CA LEU A 41 15.99 17.67 -9.77
C LEU A 41 16.95 16.83 -8.90
N ASP A 42 17.05 17.13 -7.60
CA ASP A 42 17.86 16.35 -6.67
C ASP A 42 17.21 14.98 -6.45
N VAL A 43 17.97 13.92 -6.65
CA VAL A 43 17.57 12.52 -6.42
C VAL A 43 17.09 12.29 -4.98
N LEU A 44 17.53 13.10 -4.02
CA LEU A 44 17.05 13.06 -2.65
C LEU A 44 15.58 13.52 -2.50
N ASP A 45 15.10 14.43 -3.34
CA ASP A 45 13.73 14.96 -3.31
C ASP A 45 12.69 13.93 -3.79
N TRP A 46 13.13 12.94 -4.58
CA TRP A 46 12.32 11.83 -5.06
C TRP A 46 12.02 10.78 -3.98
N LYS A 47 12.68 10.86 -2.82
CA LYS A 47 12.50 9.94 -1.68
C LYS A 47 11.44 10.48 -0.72
N GLY A 48 10.89 9.63 0.14
CA GLY A 48 9.76 9.97 1.01
C GLY A 48 9.95 11.12 2.01
N GLY A 49 11.16 11.69 2.13
CA GLY A 49 11.43 12.93 2.86
C GLY A 49 11.32 14.22 2.03
N GLY A 50 11.29 14.11 0.71
CA GLY A 50 11.12 15.23 -0.22
C GLY A 50 9.71 15.34 -0.80
N TRP A 51 9.43 16.46 -1.47
CA TRP A 51 8.11 16.77 -2.01
C TRP A 51 7.77 15.94 -3.24
N ALA A 52 8.75 15.64 -4.09
CA ALA A 52 8.54 14.76 -5.24
C ALA A 52 8.20 13.35 -4.77
N GLY A 53 8.96 12.82 -3.79
CA GLY A 53 8.67 11.56 -3.13
C GLY A 53 7.27 11.56 -2.52
N TYR A 54 6.90 12.58 -1.75
CA TYR A 54 5.56 12.69 -1.17
C TYR A 54 4.43 12.57 -2.21
N ARG A 55 4.56 13.26 -3.36
CA ARG A 55 3.60 13.17 -4.47
C ARG A 55 3.53 11.76 -5.07
N LEU A 56 4.67 11.10 -5.24
CA LEU A 56 4.73 9.72 -5.74
C LEU A 56 4.05 8.74 -4.77
N GLY A 57 4.34 8.86 -3.46
CA GLY A 57 3.72 8.03 -2.43
C GLY A 57 2.22 8.23 -2.37
N TYR A 58 1.75 9.48 -2.45
CA TYR A 58 0.33 9.81 -2.49
C TYR A 58 -0.36 9.23 -3.74
N ALA A 59 0.15 9.53 -4.93
CA ALA A 59 -0.40 9.03 -6.19
C ALA A 59 -0.41 7.50 -6.24
N GLY A 60 0.69 6.87 -5.81
CA GLY A 60 0.79 5.42 -5.73
C GLY A 60 -0.24 4.81 -4.78
N THR A 61 -0.42 5.39 -3.60
CA THR A 61 -1.42 4.95 -2.63
C THR A 61 -2.84 5.10 -3.17
N VAL A 62 -3.17 6.22 -3.82
CA VAL A 62 -4.48 6.41 -4.48
C VAL A 62 -4.72 5.33 -5.54
N MET A 63 -3.72 5.04 -6.38
CA MET A 63 -3.85 3.97 -7.38
C MET A 63 -4.08 2.60 -6.72
N LEU A 64 -3.37 2.27 -5.64
CA LEU A 64 -3.59 1.02 -4.89
C LEU A 64 -5.00 0.96 -4.26
N VAL A 65 -5.51 2.07 -3.73
CA VAL A 65 -6.87 2.16 -3.18
C VAL A 65 -7.91 1.95 -4.28
N ILE A 66 -7.78 2.61 -5.43
CA ILE A 66 -8.67 2.42 -6.58
C ILE A 66 -8.59 0.98 -7.09
N ALA A 67 -7.41 0.36 -7.08
CA ALA A 67 -7.24 -1.04 -7.48
C ALA A 67 -8.06 -2.02 -6.60
N GLN A 68 -8.40 -1.64 -5.37
CA GLN A 68 -9.28 -2.46 -4.50
C GLN A 68 -10.75 -2.38 -4.88
N ALA A 69 -11.16 -1.49 -5.79
CA ALA A 69 -12.50 -1.55 -6.40
C ALA A 69 -12.79 -2.95 -6.97
N TYR A 70 -11.74 -3.69 -7.38
CA TYR A 70 -11.80 -5.10 -7.76
C TYR A 70 -12.51 -6.00 -6.74
N LEU A 71 -12.31 -5.76 -5.45
CA LEU A 71 -12.88 -6.58 -4.37
C LEU A 71 -14.40 -6.51 -4.32
N PHE A 72 -14.97 -5.36 -4.70
CA PHE A 72 -16.42 -5.14 -4.68
C PHE A 72 -17.13 -5.72 -5.91
N ARG A 73 -16.38 -6.09 -6.95
CA ARG A 73 -16.89 -6.71 -8.20
C ARG A 73 -18.17 -6.04 -8.69
N PRO A 74 -18.13 -4.74 -9.04
CA PRO A 74 -19.32 -4.02 -9.49
C PRO A 74 -19.98 -4.80 -10.65
N ARG A 75 -21.29 -5.02 -10.55
CA ARG A 75 -22.06 -5.87 -11.48
C ARG A 75 -21.99 -5.42 -12.94
N ILE A 76 -21.60 -4.16 -13.17
CA ILE A 76 -21.60 -3.48 -14.46
C ILE A 76 -20.35 -3.81 -15.28
N LEU A 77 -19.26 -4.26 -14.64
CA LEU A 77 -17.98 -4.45 -15.31
C LEU A 77 -17.62 -5.93 -15.50
N ASN A 78 -17.04 -6.25 -16.66
CA ASN A 78 -16.53 -7.58 -16.95
C ASN A 78 -15.40 -7.94 -15.97
N LYS A 79 -15.41 -9.17 -15.46
CA LYS A 79 -14.40 -9.72 -14.54
C LYS A 79 -12.97 -9.60 -15.07
N LEU A 80 -12.78 -9.78 -16.39
CA LEU A 80 -11.47 -9.67 -17.02
C LEU A 80 -11.00 -8.21 -17.07
N ILE A 81 -11.90 -7.26 -17.32
CA ILE A 81 -11.59 -5.83 -17.30
C ILE A 81 -11.19 -5.40 -15.88
N LEU A 82 -11.98 -5.80 -14.89
CA LEU A 82 -11.68 -5.54 -13.48
C LEU A 82 -10.32 -6.12 -13.06
N LEU A 83 -10.02 -7.35 -13.49
CA LEU A 83 -8.72 -7.99 -13.21
C LEU A 83 -7.57 -7.22 -13.87
N ASN A 84 -7.71 -6.82 -15.14
CA ASN A 84 -6.69 -6.05 -15.85
C ASN A 84 -6.47 -4.68 -15.19
N MET A 85 -7.55 -3.97 -14.84
CA MET A 85 -7.46 -2.70 -14.12
C MET A 85 -6.74 -2.87 -12.77
N HIS A 86 -7.09 -3.90 -12.01
CA HIS A 86 -6.40 -4.22 -10.75
C HIS A 86 -4.91 -4.43 -10.98
N CYS A 87 -4.51 -5.25 -11.96
CA CYS A 87 -3.11 -5.49 -12.26
C CYS A 87 -2.37 -4.22 -12.70
N TYR A 88 -2.94 -3.41 -13.58
CA TYR A 88 -2.29 -2.18 -14.05
C TYR A 88 -2.14 -1.14 -12.94
N LEU A 89 -3.21 -0.89 -12.17
CA LEU A 89 -3.19 0.06 -11.06
C LEU A 89 -2.27 -0.39 -9.93
N THR A 90 -2.26 -1.69 -9.58
CA THR A 90 -1.34 -2.21 -8.55
C THR A 90 0.11 -2.16 -8.99
N THR A 91 0.40 -2.46 -10.26
CA THR A 91 1.77 -2.39 -10.79
C THR A 91 2.25 -0.94 -10.87
N ALA A 92 1.45 -0.04 -11.43
CA ALA A 92 1.81 1.37 -11.53
C ALA A 92 1.91 2.02 -10.13
N GLY A 93 0.88 1.86 -9.30
CA GLY A 93 0.87 2.43 -7.95
C GLY A 93 1.96 1.85 -7.05
N GLY A 94 2.21 0.54 -7.15
CA GLY A 94 3.30 -0.12 -6.44
C GLY A 94 4.68 0.38 -6.91
N THR A 95 4.88 0.60 -8.21
CA THR A 95 6.11 1.20 -8.74
C THR A 95 6.34 2.60 -8.19
N LEU A 96 5.30 3.44 -8.14
CA LEU A 96 5.39 4.78 -7.54
C LEU A 96 5.76 4.73 -6.05
N ILE A 97 5.21 3.76 -5.30
CA ILE A 97 5.57 3.54 -3.88
C ILE A 97 7.02 3.07 -3.73
N LEU A 98 7.50 2.18 -4.61
CA LEU A 98 8.90 1.75 -4.60
C LEU A 98 9.85 2.91 -4.87
N LEU A 99 9.53 3.75 -5.86
CA LEU A 99 10.30 4.97 -6.15
C LEU A 99 10.27 5.96 -4.97
N HIS A 100 9.09 6.22 -4.41
CA HIS A 100 8.91 7.02 -3.19
C HIS A 100 9.79 6.50 -2.04
N SER A 101 9.91 5.19 -1.90
CA SER A 101 10.74 4.58 -0.86
C SER A 101 12.24 4.65 -1.13
N GLY A 102 12.66 5.14 -2.30
CA GLY A 102 14.06 5.24 -2.71
C GLY A 102 14.65 3.92 -3.23
N PHE A 103 13.82 2.92 -3.57
CA PHE A 103 14.26 1.65 -4.14
C PHE A 103 14.74 1.81 -5.60
N PRO A 104 15.80 1.08 -6.03
CA PRO A 104 16.64 0.18 -5.24
C PRO A 104 17.82 0.86 -4.50
N TYR A 105 18.04 2.16 -4.71
CA TYR A 105 19.34 2.79 -4.43
C TYR A 105 19.54 3.33 -3.00
N SER A 106 18.47 3.51 -2.22
CA SER A 106 18.56 4.23 -0.93
C SER A 106 17.43 3.90 0.04
N PHE A 107 17.14 2.62 0.14
CA PHE A 107 16.08 2.11 0.99
C PHE A 107 16.54 2.10 2.46
N THR A 108 16.49 3.26 3.13
CA THR A 108 16.96 3.47 4.52
C THR A 108 16.32 2.49 5.52
N TYR A 109 15.12 2.00 5.22
CA TYR A 109 14.35 1.06 6.03
C TYR A 109 14.46 -0.39 5.55
N TRP A 110 15.53 -0.75 4.84
CA TRP A 110 15.81 -2.13 4.41
C TRP A 110 15.74 -3.14 5.56
N ASN A 111 16.42 -2.84 6.67
CA ASN A 111 16.35 -3.59 7.92
C ASN A 111 15.19 -3.10 8.78
N PHE A 112 13.96 -3.33 8.35
CA PHE A 112 12.78 -2.83 9.07
C PHE A 112 12.69 -3.33 10.53
N HIS A 113 13.14 -4.56 10.79
CA HIS A 113 13.05 -5.22 12.09
C HIS A 113 13.92 -4.54 13.17
N GLU A 114 15.07 -3.99 12.79
CA GLU A 114 15.96 -3.22 13.68
C GLU A 114 15.39 -1.84 14.05
N ARG A 115 14.26 -1.46 13.45
CA ARG A 115 13.63 -0.14 13.57
C ARG A 115 12.20 -0.22 14.12
N ILE A 116 11.85 -1.35 14.75
CA ILE A 116 10.57 -1.55 15.44
C ILE A 116 10.84 -1.61 16.95
N TYR A 117 10.37 -0.58 17.66
CA TYR A 117 10.53 -0.42 19.11
C TYR A 117 9.16 -0.22 19.78
N PRO A 118 8.39 -1.29 20.04
CA PRO A 118 7.01 -1.16 20.53
C PRO A 118 6.86 -0.35 21.83
N SER A 119 7.91 -0.30 22.65
CA SER A 119 7.98 0.51 23.88
C SER A 119 7.86 2.01 23.65
N LEU A 120 8.14 2.51 22.44
CA LEU A 120 8.03 3.91 22.06
C LEU A 120 6.66 4.26 21.45
N GLY A 121 5.67 3.38 21.58
CA GLY A 121 4.34 3.55 21.02
C GLY A 121 4.37 3.68 19.49
N VAL A 122 3.58 4.60 18.94
CA VAL A 122 3.47 4.83 17.49
C VAL A 122 4.83 5.18 16.86
N TYR A 123 5.64 6.02 17.51
CA TYR A 123 6.97 6.41 17.04
C TYR A 123 7.90 5.22 16.86
N GLY A 124 7.73 4.19 17.67
CA GLY A 124 8.47 2.94 17.57
C GLY A 124 8.16 2.12 16.32
N LEU A 125 7.15 2.47 15.52
CA LEU A 125 6.71 1.67 14.36
C LEU A 125 7.29 2.17 13.03
N VAL A 126 8.32 3.02 13.04
CA VAL A 126 8.95 3.56 11.82
C VAL A 126 9.48 2.45 10.90
N GLY A 127 9.91 1.30 11.44
CA GLY A 127 10.26 0.14 10.61
C GLY A 127 9.13 -0.33 9.69
N MET A 128 7.85 -0.12 10.03
CA MET A 128 6.71 -0.54 9.20
C MET A 128 6.69 0.11 7.81
N GLN A 129 7.37 1.25 7.64
CA GLN A 129 7.57 1.89 6.33
C GLN A 129 8.38 0.98 5.39
N GLY A 130 9.47 0.39 5.91
CA GLY A 130 10.29 -0.57 5.18
C GLY A 130 9.55 -1.87 4.90
N LEU A 131 8.76 -2.35 5.85
CA LEU A 131 7.93 -3.53 5.63
C LEU A 131 6.92 -3.30 4.48
N ALA A 132 6.28 -2.13 4.42
CA ALA A 132 5.31 -1.82 3.38
C ALA A 132 5.93 -1.90 1.97
N ALA A 133 7.09 -1.30 1.75
CA ALA A 133 7.76 -1.34 0.43
C ALA A 133 8.23 -2.77 0.05
N TRP A 134 8.71 -3.56 1.01
CA TRP A 134 9.00 -4.98 0.78
C TRP A 134 7.77 -5.77 0.37
N MET A 135 6.65 -5.54 1.07
CA MET A 135 5.38 -6.19 0.75
C MET A 135 4.86 -5.76 -0.63
N VAL A 136 5.03 -4.49 -1.02
CA VAL A 136 4.70 -4.03 -2.38
C VAL A 136 5.48 -4.83 -3.42
N LEU A 137 6.79 -4.96 -3.27
CA LEU A 137 7.63 -5.71 -4.23
C LEU A 137 7.18 -7.17 -4.34
N LEU A 138 6.99 -7.84 -3.20
CA LEU A 138 6.52 -9.22 -3.13
C LEU A 138 5.15 -9.38 -3.78
N LEU A 139 4.23 -8.46 -3.55
CA LEU A 139 2.86 -8.53 -4.06
C LEU A 139 2.78 -8.25 -5.57
N ILE A 140 3.61 -7.34 -6.11
CA ILE A 140 3.71 -7.15 -7.56
C ILE A 140 4.17 -8.45 -8.21
N ALA A 141 5.27 -9.04 -7.74
CA ALA A 141 5.78 -10.31 -8.26
C ALA A 141 4.76 -11.45 -8.13
N SER A 142 4.10 -11.55 -6.97
CA SER A 142 3.02 -12.50 -6.70
C SER A 142 1.82 -12.29 -7.63
N GLY A 143 1.46 -11.03 -7.93
CA GLY A 143 0.37 -10.67 -8.84
C GLY A 143 0.62 -11.15 -10.26
N PHE A 144 1.84 -10.98 -10.78
CA PHE A 144 2.24 -11.54 -12.08
C PHE A 144 2.12 -13.07 -12.09
N TYR A 145 2.64 -13.74 -11.07
CA TYR A 145 2.53 -15.20 -10.94
C TYR A 145 1.05 -15.66 -10.90
N GLY A 146 0.20 -14.95 -10.17
CA GLY A 146 -1.23 -15.23 -10.08
C GLY A 146 -1.97 -15.16 -11.40
N ARG A 147 -1.56 -14.24 -12.27
CA ARG A 147 -2.13 -14.13 -13.63
C ARG A 147 -1.87 -15.38 -14.45
N TYR A 148 -0.69 -15.99 -14.35
CA TYR A 148 -0.38 -17.27 -14.99
C TYR A 148 -1.14 -18.46 -14.39
N LEU A 149 -1.53 -18.37 -13.12
CA LEU A 149 -2.34 -19.39 -12.44
C LEU A 149 -3.85 -19.21 -12.68
N TYR A 150 -4.29 -18.10 -13.27
CA TYR A 150 -5.71 -17.85 -13.50
C TYR A 150 -6.32 -18.96 -14.37
N GLY A 151 -7.38 -19.60 -13.88
CA GLY A 151 -7.99 -20.79 -14.50
C GLY A 151 -7.51 -22.14 -13.94
N LYS A 152 -6.38 -22.21 -13.23
CA LYS A 152 -5.88 -23.44 -12.58
C LYS A 152 -6.42 -23.56 -11.15
N THR A 153 -7.60 -24.16 -10.99
CA THR A 153 -8.45 -24.08 -9.77
C THR A 153 -7.77 -24.38 -8.43
N ARG A 154 -6.95 -25.43 -8.30
CA ARG A 154 -6.32 -25.78 -7.00
C ARG A 154 -5.15 -24.87 -6.64
N ALA A 155 -4.22 -24.65 -7.58
CA ALA A 155 -3.06 -23.79 -7.37
C ALA A 155 -3.49 -22.32 -7.18
N PHE A 156 -4.48 -21.87 -7.97
CA PHE A 156 -5.04 -20.53 -7.87
C PHE A 156 -5.66 -20.26 -6.50
N LYS A 157 -6.37 -21.22 -5.88
CA LYS A 157 -6.94 -21.04 -4.54
C LYS A 157 -5.86 -20.80 -3.47
N LYS A 158 -4.78 -21.59 -3.49
CA LYS A 158 -3.66 -21.44 -2.55
C LYS A 158 -2.93 -20.12 -2.77
N TRP A 159 -2.62 -19.79 -4.03
CA TRP A 159 -2.02 -18.51 -4.40
C TRP A 159 -2.89 -17.33 -3.97
N HIS A 160 -4.19 -17.39 -4.23
CA HIS A 160 -5.12 -16.31 -3.90
C HIS A 160 -5.18 -16.07 -2.38
N LEU A 161 -5.17 -17.13 -1.57
CA LEU A 161 -5.08 -16.99 -0.11
C LEU A 161 -3.77 -16.32 0.31
N PHE A 162 -2.63 -16.80 -0.20
CA PHE A 162 -1.32 -16.20 0.07
C PHE A 162 -1.30 -14.71 -0.32
N HIS A 163 -1.69 -14.39 -1.56
CA HIS A 163 -1.71 -13.02 -2.07
C HIS A 163 -2.62 -12.12 -1.25
N SER A 164 -3.79 -12.62 -0.82
CA SER A 164 -4.73 -11.88 0.01
C SER A 164 -4.18 -11.60 1.42
N VAL A 165 -3.55 -12.59 2.05
CA VAL A 165 -2.95 -12.43 3.39
C VAL A 165 -1.82 -11.39 3.35
N PHE A 166 -0.92 -11.50 2.40
CA PHE A 166 0.17 -10.52 2.25
C PHE A 166 -0.34 -9.13 1.86
N SER A 167 -1.41 -9.05 1.06
CA SER A 167 -2.10 -7.79 0.79
C SER A 167 -2.65 -7.18 2.08
N ALA A 168 -3.27 -7.96 2.96
CA ALA A 168 -3.75 -7.47 4.25
C ALA A 168 -2.60 -6.93 5.13
N VAL A 169 -1.46 -7.62 5.16
CA VAL A 169 -0.25 -7.14 5.85
C VAL A 169 0.24 -5.81 5.27
N LEU A 170 0.28 -5.69 3.94
CA LEU A 170 0.61 -4.42 3.27
C LEU A 170 -0.35 -3.31 3.68
N TYR A 171 -1.66 -3.58 3.74
CA TYR A 171 -2.65 -2.59 4.17
C TYR A 171 -2.42 -2.11 5.59
N VAL A 172 -2.16 -3.02 6.53
CA VAL A 172 -1.87 -2.65 7.92
C VAL A 172 -0.58 -1.83 7.99
N ALA A 173 0.49 -2.26 7.32
CA ALA A 173 1.74 -1.51 7.28
C ALA A 173 1.57 -0.12 6.63
N GLY A 174 0.78 -0.04 5.56
CA GLY A 174 0.44 1.21 4.87
C GLY A 174 -0.38 2.16 5.75
N VAL A 175 -1.36 1.66 6.50
CA VAL A 175 -2.11 2.47 7.48
C VAL A 175 -1.18 3.03 8.55
N ILE A 176 -0.29 2.20 9.10
CA ILE A 176 0.69 2.67 10.08
C ILE A 176 1.61 3.72 9.46
N HIS A 177 2.10 3.51 8.24
CA HIS A 177 2.92 4.48 7.52
C HIS A 177 2.18 5.82 7.30
N LEU A 178 0.93 5.79 6.84
CA LEU A 178 0.11 7.00 6.66
C LEU A 178 -0.14 7.71 7.99
N MET A 179 -0.43 6.95 9.05
CA MET A 179 -0.57 7.49 10.39
C MET A 179 0.72 8.18 10.82
N LEU A 180 1.90 7.57 10.61
CA LEU A 180 3.18 8.20 10.92
C LEU A 180 3.38 9.49 10.12
N VAL A 181 3.12 9.49 8.81
CA VAL A 181 3.27 10.68 7.95
C VAL A 181 2.35 11.83 8.39
N VAL A 182 1.09 11.53 8.75
CA VAL A 182 0.11 12.54 9.15
C VAL A 182 0.32 13.00 10.60
N THR A 183 0.62 12.09 11.53
CA THR A 183 0.75 12.40 12.97
C THR A 183 2.11 12.95 13.36
N LEU A 184 3.19 12.35 12.85
CA LEU A 184 4.55 12.85 13.05
C LEU A 184 4.85 14.03 12.15
N LYS A 185 3.92 14.28 11.20
CA LYS A 185 3.82 15.44 10.34
C LYS A 185 4.99 15.62 9.37
N HIS A 186 4.64 16.07 8.17
CA HIS A 186 5.42 17.02 7.36
C HIS A 186 5.39 18.43 8.03
N VAL A 187 5.73 18.51 9.32
CA VAL A 187 5.86 19.76 10.09
C VAL A 187 7.20 19.66 10.76
N SER A 188 8.03 20.65 10.43
CA SER A 188 9.47 20.68 10.63
C SER A 188 10.26 19.57 9.93
N ALA A 189 10.27 19.60 8.59
CA ALA A 189 11.58 19.87 7.98
C ALA A 189 11.84 21.36 8.21
N VAL A 190 12.41 21.67 9.39
CA VAL A 190 13.27 22.84 9.52
C VAL A 190 14.59 22.45 8.88
#